data_AF-A0A7C4J0B3-F1
#
_entry.id   AF-A0A7C4J0B3-F1
#
_cell.length_a   1.000
_cell.length_b   1.000
_cell.length_c   1.000
_cell.angle_alpha   90.00
_cell.angle_beta   90.00
_cell.angle_gamma   90.00
#
_symmetry.space_group_name_H-M   'P 1'
#
loop_
_entity.id
_entity.type
_entity.pdbx_description
1 polymer ?
#
loop_
_entity_poly.entity_id
_entity_poly.type
_entity_poly.pdbx_seq_one_letter_code
_entity_poly.pdbx_strand_id
1 'polypeptide(L)'
;SARAALHSIDLEEHRGGHPRIGAVDVIPFIPIQNIDMKTCVEIARDFGRRFHKETGVPVYFYEEAALRPERKHLEVIRKGQFEALKTEITLPERHPDVGEPKVHPKAGATIIGARKFLIAFNVNLGTKDLNVAKQIAKAVRSSSGGLSHVKAIGLALEERGLTQVSMNIVDFEKNALYRVVEMIRMEAKRWGVPVVETEVYGMIPAAALLDTAAYYMQLAGFEPKQVLELALLDHLSKDHPS
;
A
#
# COMPACT_ATOMS: atom_id res chain seq x y z
N SER A 1 -16.69 2.38 11.99
CA SER A 1 -16.38 2.28 10.54
C SER A 1 -16.65 0.89 9.97
N ALA A 2 -16.01 -0.18 10.45
CA ALA A 2 -16.23 -1.53 9.88
C ALA A 2 -17.69 -1.98 9.85
N ARG A 3 -18.42 -1.88 10.98
CA ARG A 3 -19.86 -2.21 11.03
C ARG A 3 -20.69 -1.41 10.02
N ALA A 4 -20.37 -0.13 9.81
CA ALA A 4 -21.07 0.70 8.82
C ALA A 4 -20.77 0.22 7.39
N ALA A 5 -19.50 -0.07 7.06
CA ALA A 5 -19.13 -0.63 5.76
C ALA A 5 -19.84 -1.96 5.48
N LEU A 6 -19.94 -2.85 6.47
CA LEU A 6 -20.65 -4.12 6.35
C LEU A 6 -22.15 -3.96 6.07
N HIS A 7 -22.77 -2.88 6.54
CA HIS A 7 -24.18 -2.60 6.28
C HIS A 7 -24.42 -1.94 4.92
N SER A 8 -23.42 -1.25 4.37
CA SER A 8 -23.58 -0.40 3.18
C SER A 8 -22.92 -0.96 1.92
N ILE A 9 -22.03 -1.95 2.04
CA ILE A 9 -21.27 -2.50 0.92
C ILE A 9 -21.65 -3.97 0.72
N ASP A 10 -22.04 -4.29 -0.51
CA ASP A 10 -22.23 -5.66 -0.98
C ASP A 10 -21.18 -6.01 -2.04
N LEU A 11 -20.25 -6.90 -1.69
CA LEU A 11 -19.19 -7.33 -2.61
C LEU A 11 -19.70 -8.12 -3.81
N GLU A 12 -20.89 -8.72 -3.74
CA GLU A 12 -21.48 -9.44 -4.87
C GLU A 12 -21.74 -8.48 -6.05
N GLU A 13 -22.10 -7.24 -5.74
CA GLU A 13 -22.43 -6.18 -6.69
C GLU A 13 -21.22 -5.30 -7.02
N HIS A 14 -20.22 -5.24 -6.13
CA HIS A 14 -19.05 -4.39 -6.31
C HIS A 14 -18.13 -4.85 -7.47
N ARG A 15 -17.77 -3.90 -8.34
CA ARG A 15 -16.78 -4.05 -9.41
C ARG A 15 -15.81 -2.87 -9.37
N GLY A 16 -14.52 -3.12 -9.56
CA GLY A 16 -13.50 -2.08 -9.57
C GLY A 16 -12.17 -2.56 -10.15
N GLY A 17 -11.34 -1.63 -10.61
CA GLY A 17 -10.05 -1.94 -11.23
C GLY A 17 -8.97 -2.44 -10.26
N HIS A 18 -9.12 -2.19 -8.95
CA HIS A 18 -8.17 -2.62 -7.94
C HIS A 18 -8.55 -3.97 -7.30
N PRO A 19 -7.60 -4.92 -7.15
CA PRO A 19 -7.86 -6.21 -6.51
C PRO A 19 -8.31 -6.07 -5.06
N ARG A 20 -9.39 -6.77 -4.71
CA ARG A 20 -10.04 -6.75 -3.38
C ARG A 20 -10.61 -8.12 -3.01
N ILE A 21 -10.68 -8.42 -1.71
CA ILE A 21 -11.36 -9.58 -1.13
C ILE A 21 -12.37 -9.21 -0.04
N GLY A 22 -12.40 -7.95 0.42
CA GLY A 22 -13.23 -7.49 1.52
C GLY A 22 -13.94 -6.16 1.28
N ALA A 23 -15.12 -5.97 1.89
CA ALA A 23 -15.79 -4.67 1.97
C ALA A 23 -14.95 -3.67 2.78
N VAL A 24 -14.30 -4.18 3.83
CA VAL A 24 -13.11 -3.56 4.42
C VAL A 24 -11.94 -4.48 4.09
N ASP A 25 -11.18 -4.10 3.08
CA ASP A 25 -10.25 -5.02 2.45
C ASP A 25 -8.93 -5.18 3.24
N VAL A 26 -8.28 -4.06 3.61
CA VAL A 26 -7.03 -4.05 4.38
C VAL A 26 -7.09 -3.05 5.52
N ILE A 27 -6.66 -3.45 6.72
CA ILE A 27 -6.50 -2.58 7.90
C ILE A 27 -5.03 -2.68 8.39
N PRO A 28 -4.18 -1.71 8.05
CA PRO A 28 -2.80 -1.67 8.49
C PRO A 28 -2.63 -0.89 9.81
N PHE A 29 -1.78 -1.39 10.69
CA PHE A 29 -1.24 -0.69 11.84
C PHE A 29 0.19 -0.27 11.52
N ILE A 30 0.49 1.02 11.68
CA ILE A 30 1.74 1.61 11.22
C ILE A 30 2.38 2.33 12.41
N PRO A 31 3.64 2.02 12.78
CA PRO A 31 4.33 2.79 13.80
C PRO A 31 4.64 4.19 13.25
N ILE A 32 4.27 5.22 14.01
CA ILE A 32 4.49 6.63 13.64
C ILE A 32 5.55 7.24 14.55
N GLN A 33 5.27 7.34 15.85
CA GLN A 33 6.19 7.92 16.84
C GLN A 33 6.07 7.17 18.16
N ASN A 34 7.20 6.92 18.82
CA ASN A 34 7.29 6.30 20.16
C ASN A 34 6.56 4.95 20.31
N ILE A 35 6.40 4.20 19.21
CA ILE A 35 5.83 2.86 19.20
C ILE A 35 6.63 1.98 18.25
N ASP A 36 6.99 0.78 18.69
CA ASP A 36 7.75 -0.16 17.89
C ASP A 36 6.83 -1.05 17.03
N MET A 37 7.43 -1.71 16.03
CA MET A 37 6.70 -2.60 15.14
C MET A 37 6.06 -3.77 15.88
N LYS A 38 6.74 -4.28 16.92
CA LYS A 38 6.27 -5.43 17.71
C LYS A 38 4.93 -5.10 18.39
N THR A 39 4.82 -3.93 19.00
CA THR A 39 3.59 -3.43 19.60
C THR A 39 2.49 -3.30 18.55
N CYS A 40 2.79 -2.75 17.37
CA CYS A 40 1.81 -2.69 16.28
C CYS A 40 1.33 -4.08 15.83
N VAL A 41 2.20 -5.09 15.80
CA VAL A 41 1.83 -6.48 15.48
C VAL A 41 0.86 -7.05 16.53
N GLU A 42 1.14 -6.83 17.80
CA GLU A 42 0.27 -7.27 18.91
C GLU A 42 -1.12 -6.62 18.80
N ILE A 43 -1.16 -5.29 18.61
CA ILE A 43 -2.41 -4.54 18.40
C ILE A 43 -3.16 -5.06 17.16
N ALA A 44 -2.47 -5.28 16.04
CA ALA A 44 -3.10 -5.77 14.82
C ALA A 44 -3.76 -7.15 15.02
N ARG A 45 -3.09 -8.05 15.74
CA ARG A 45 -3.61 -9.39 16.01
C ARG A 45 -4.79 -9.38 16.97
N ASP A 46 -4.72 -8.58 18.03
CA ASP A 46 -5.82 -8.42 18.98
C ASP A 46 -7.03 -7.75 18.35
N PHE A 47 -6.79 -6.71 17.54
CA PHE A 47 -7.82 -6.08 16.74
C PHE A 47 -8.46 -7.08 15.78
N GLY A 48 -7.69 -7.92 15.09
CA GLY A 48 -8.23 -8.93 14.17
C GLY A 48 -9.13 -9.96 14.85
N ARG A 49 -8.75 -10.45 16.03
CA ARG A 49 -9.58 -11.34 16.85
C ARG A 49 -10.91 -10.68 17.24
N ARG A 50 -10.84 -9.44 17.71
CA ARG A 50 -12.02 -8.66 18.08
C ARG A 50 -12.91 -8.31 16.88
N PHE A 51 -12.29 -7.94 15.76
CA PHE A 51 -12.97 -7.64 14.50
C PHE A 51 -13.80 -8.83 14.04
N HIS A 52 -13.21 -10.02 14.00
CA HIS A 52 -13.93 -11.25 13.68
C HIS A 52 -15.10 -11.50 14.66
N LYS A 53 -14.83 -11.43 15.97
CA LYS A 53 -15.86 -11.64 17.00
C LYS A 53 -17.07 -10.73 16.84
N GLU A 54 -16.85 -9.47 16.46
CA GLU A 54 -17.92 -8.48 16.35
C GLU A 54 -18.61 -8.45 14.98
N THR A 55 -18.00 -9.00 13.93
CA THR A 55 -18.49 -8.87 12.55
C THR A 55 -18.77 -10.19 11.84
N GLY A 56 -18.25 -11.30 12.34
CA GLY A 56 -18.30 -12.60 11.67
C GLY A 56 -17.41 -12.70 10.42
N VAL A 57 -16.69 -11.63 10.05
CA VAL A 57 -15.83 -11.62 8.87
C VAL A 57 -14.52 -12.36 9.18
N PRO A 58 -14.09 -13.33 8.35
CA PRO A 58 -12.81 -14.01 8.54
C PRO A 58 -11.63 -13.05 8.31
N VAL A 59 -10.55 -13.27 9.06
CA VAL A 59 -9.37 -12.39 9.05
C VAL A 59 -8.11 -13.14 8.61
N TYR A 60 -7.30 -12.48 7.78
CA TYR A 60 -5.96 -12.89 7.42
C TYR A 60 -4.94 -11.90 7.98
N PHE A 61 -3.87 -12.41 8.61
CA PHE A 61 -2.77 -11.57 9.04
C PHE A 61 -1.68 -11.47 7.96
N TYR A 62 -1.18 -10.26 7.71
CA TYR A 62 -0.18 -9.99 6.66
C TYR A 62 1.00 -9.14 7.16
N GLU A 63 2.03 -8.99 6.30
CA GLU A 63 3.28 -8.28 6.59
C GLU A 63 3.89 -8.75 7.92
N GLU A 64 4.28 -7.86 8.82
CA GLU A 64 4.93 -8.21 10.10
C GLU A 64 3.99 -8.96 11.04
N ALA A 65 2.68 -8.90 10.81
CA ALA A 65 1.70 -9.63 11.62
C ALA A 65 1.43 -11.05 11.10
N ALA A 66 1.91 -11.41 9.91
CA ALA A 66 1.63 -12.68 9.27
C ALA A 66 1.99 -13.88 10.17
N LEU A 67 1.08 -14.87 10.24
CA LEU A 67 1.33 -16.12 10.97
C LEU A 67 2.01 -17.18 10.09
N ARG A 68 1.88 -17.03 8.77
CA ARG A 68 2.51 -17.90 7.77
C ARG A 68 3.44 -17.07 6.89
N PRO A 69 4.68 -17.52 6.61
CA PRO A 69 5.65 -16.74 5.84
C PRO A 69 5.13 -16.27 4.48
N GLU A 70 4.38 -17.12 3.77
CA GLU A 70 3.81 -16.83 2.46
C GLU A 70 2.76 -15.70 2.48
N ARG A 71 2.16 -15.41 3.65
CA ARG A 71 1.14 -14.37 3.83
C ARG A 71 1.72 -12.99 4.11
N LYS A 72 3.05 -12.86 4.21
CA LYS A 72 3.69 -11.54 4.29
C LYS A 72 3.25 -10.65 3.12
N HIS A 73 3.16 -11.24 1.93
CA HIS A 73 2.79 -10.58 0.70
C HIS A 73 1.26 -10.47 0.55
N LEU A 74 0.74 -9.24 0.59
CA LEU A 74 -0.68 -8.94 0.40
C LEU A 74 -1.28 -9.59 -0.86
N GLU A 75 -0.52 -9.58 -1.95
CA GLU A 75 -0.85 -10.15 -3.25
C GLU A 75 -1.11 -11.67 -3.21
N VAL A 76 -0.47 -12.40 -2.29
CA VAL A 76 -0.69 -13.85 -2.12
C VAL A 76 -2.07 -14.11 -1.52
N ILE A 77 -2.47 -13.30 -0.53
CA ILE A 77 -3.78 -13.42 0.11
C ILE A 77 -4.89 -13.01 -0.87
N ARG A 78 -4.69 -11.90 -1.59
CA ARG A 78 -5.65 -11.37 -2.58
C ARG A 78 -5.68 -12.13 -3.91
N LYS A 79 -4.91 -13.19 -4.08
CA LYS A 79 -4.87 -13.95 -5.34
C LYS A 79 -6.27 -14.42 -5.72
N GLY A 80 -6.67 -14.12 -6.96
CA GLY A 80 -7.99 -14.46 -7.49
C GLY A 80 -9.14 -13.59 -6.96
N GLN A 81 -8.85 -12.58 -6.13
CA GLN A 81 -9.81 -11.61 -5.59
C GLN A 81 -10.94 -12.29 -4.77
N PHE A 82 -12.02 -11.54 -4.50
CA PHE A 82 -13.19 -12.04 -3.79
C PHE A 82 -13.76 -13.30 -4.46
N GLU A 83 -13.87 -13.30 -5.78
CA GLU A 83 -14.52 -14.36 -6.56
C GLU A 83 -13.85 -15.72 -6.36
N ALA A 84 -12.51 -15.80 -6.43
CA ALA A 84 -11.79 -17.04 -6.19
C ALA A 84 -11.78 -17.40 -4.69
N LEU A 85 -11.67 -16.42 -3.79
CA LEU A 85 -11.63 -16.69 -2.36
C LEU A 85 -12.91 -17.39 -1.87
N LYS A 86 -14.08 -17.06 -2.43
CA LYS A 86 -15.35 -17.72 -2.07
C LYS A 86 -15.29 -19.24 -2.14
N THR A 87 -14.58 -19.80 -3.14
CA THR A 87 -14.46 -21.24 -3.35
C THR A 87 -13.20 -21.80 -2.69
N GLU A 88 -12.08 -21.09 -2.85
CA GLU A 88 -10.77 -21.54 -2.40
C GLU A 88 -10.58 -21.47 -0.89
N ILE A 89 -11.35 -20.67 -0.15
CA ILE A 89 -11.19 -20.52 1.32
C ILE A 89 -11.31 -21.85 2.09
N THR A 90 -11.96 -22.85 1.50
CA THR A 90 -12.10 -24.20 2.07
C THR A 90 -10.80 -25.02 2.02
N LEU A 91 -9.88 -24.67 1.12
CA LEU A 91 -8.58 -25.33 0.99
C LEU A 91 -7.69 -24.99 2.20
N PRO A 92 -7.05 -25.98 2.87
CA PRO A 92 -6.28 -25.75 4.10
C PRO A 92 -5.21 -24.64 4.02
N GLU A 93 -4.57 -24.47 2.88
CA GLU A 93 -3.59 -23.43 2.62
C GLU A 93 -4.20 -22.02 2.54
N ARG A 94 -5.49 -21.93 2.21
CA ARG A 94 -6.28 -20.70 2.09
C ARG A 94 -7.12 -20.39 3.33
N HIS A 95 -7.12 -21.24 4.36
CA HIS A 95 -7.89 -20.99 5.61
C HIS A 95 -7.52 -19.65 6.25
N PRO A 96 -8.49 -18.86 6.76
CA PRO A 96 -8.18 -17.62 7.46
C PRO A 96 -7.38 -17.88 8.75
N ASP A 97 -6.69 -16.85 9.24
CA ASP A 97 -5.96 -16.92 10.51
C ASP A 97 -6.91 -16.79 11.70
N VAL A 98 -8.06 -16.14 11.51
CA VAL A 98 -9.15 -16.06 12.49
C VAL A 98 -10.49 -16.27 11.79
N GLY A 99 -11.31 -17.15 12.37
CA GLY A 99 -12.64 -17.50 11.89
C GLY A 99 -12.69 -18.83 11.14
N GLU A 100 -13.89 -19.25 10.79
CA GLU A 100 -14.12 -20.46 10.00
C GLU A 100 -13.65 -20.27 8.54
N PRO A 101 -13.33 -21.36 7.81
CA PRO A 101 -12.93 -21.32 6.41
C PRO A 101 -14.13 -21.04 5.48
N LYS A 102 -14.78 -19.90 5.71
CA LYS A 102 -15.97 -19.43 5.00
C LYS A 102 -15.95 -17.91 4.93
N VAL A 103 -16.13 -17.36 3.73
CA VAL A 103 -16.22 -15.91 3.56
C VAL A 103 -17.52 -15.36 4.13
N HIS A 104 -17.51 -14.11 4.58
CA HIS A 104 -18.76 -13.41 4.87
C HIS A 104 -19.50 -13.15 3.55
N PRO A 105 -20.79 -13.50 3.41
CA PRO A 105 -21.49 -13.47 2.11
C PRO A 105 -21.38 -12.13 1.37
N LYS A 106 -21.63 -11.03 2.07
CA LYS A 106 -21.60 -9.67 1.48
C LYS A 106 -20.29 -8.92 1.67
N ALA A 107 -19.49 -9.32 2.67
CA ALA A 107 -18.36 -8.52 3.14
C ALA A 107 -17.00 -9.17 2.86
N GLY A 108 -17.00 -10.44 2.43
CA GLY A 108 -15.80 -11.17 2.07
C GLY A 108 -14.93 -11.52 3.26
N ALA A 109 -13.65 -11.16 3.17
CA ALA A 109 -12.65 -11.34 4.21
C ALA A 109 -11.83 -10.07 4.40
N THR A 110 -11.23 -9.88 5.58
CA THR A 110 -10.42 -8.69 5.87
C THR A 110 -8.98 -9.08 6.15
N ILE A 111 -8.06 -8.32 5.59
CA ILE A 111 -6.62 -8.49 5.79
C ILE A 111 -6.14 -7.46 6.80
N ILE A 112 -5.50 -7.89 7.88
CA ILE A 112 -5.11 -7.02 8.98
C ILE A 112 -3.62 -7.24 9.25
N GLY A 113 -2.86 -6.19 9.49
CA GLY A 113 -1.46 -6.40 9.83
C GLY A 113 -0.74 -5.17 10.25
N ALA A 114 0.56 -5.33 10.49
CA ALA A 114 1.45 -4.24 10.88
C ALA A 114 2.56 -4.10 9.84
N ARG A 115 2.91 -2.88 9.48
CA ARG A 115 3.92 -2.60 8.46
C ARG A 115 4.47 -1.19 8.58
N LYS A 116 5.60 -0.93 7.92
CA LYS A 116 6.11 0.42 7.72
C LYS A 116 5.11 1.29 6.94
N PHE A 117 5.30 2.62 7.03
CA PHE A 117 4.53 3.56 6.23
C PHE A 117 4.73 3.27 4.74
N LEU A 118 3.63 3.23 4.00
CA LEU A 118 3.62 2.94 2.56
C LEU A 118 3.07 4.16 1.86
N ILE A 119 3.80 4.64 0.86
CA ILE A 119 3.42 5.80 0.06
C ILE A 119 2.76 5.28 -1.21
N ALA A 120 1.47 5.58 -1.40
CA ALA A 120 0.79 5.36 -2.67
C ALA A 120 1.15 6.52 -3.60
N PHE A 121 1.98 6.24 -4.60
CA PHE A 121 2.57 7.25 -5.47
C PHE A 121 2.44 6.81 -6.91
N ASN A 122 1.81 7.62 -7.74
CA ASN A 122 1.50 7.29 -9.12
C ASN A 122 2.19 8.26 -10.07
N VAL A 123 2.55 7.77 -11.26
CA VAL A 123 3.11 8.59 -12.34
C VAL A 123 2.25 8.46 -13.58
N ASN A 124 1.72 9.57 -14.06
CA ASN A 124 0.85 9.63 -15.23
C ASN A 124 1.69 9.84 -16.50
N LEU A 125 1.41 9.03 -17.51
CA LEU A 125 2.11 8.98 -18.78
C LEU A 125 1.20 9.50 -19.90
N GLY A 126 1.77 10.32 -20.78
CA GLY A 126 1.08 10.93 -21.92
C GLY A 126 0.83 9.98 -23.08
N THR A 127 0.27 8.81 -22.80
CA THR A 127 -0.08 7.80 -23.80
C THR A 127 -1.33 7.03 -23.38
N LYS A 128 -2.13 6.60 -24.36
CA LYS A 128 -3.26 5.67 -24.18
C LYS A 128 -2.83 4.21 -24.22
N ASP A 129 -1.57 3.92 -24.60
CA ASP A 129 -1.06 2.56 -24.70
C ASP A 129 -0.73 1.99 -23.31
N LEU A 130 -1.67 1.19 -22.79
CA LEU A 130 -1.52 0.49 -21.51
C LEU A 130 -0.30 -0.43 -21.47
N ASN A 131 0.18 -0.94 -22.61
CA ASN A 131 1.37 -1.77 -22.64
C ASN A 131 2.61 -0.99 -22.19
N VAL A 132 2.73 0.29 -22.56
CA VAL A 132 3.84 1.15 -22.12
C VAL A 132 3.87 1.24 -20.60
N ALA A 133 2.75 1.59 -19.96
CA ALA A 133 2.68 1.65 -18.50
C ALA A 133 2.95 0.30 -17.83
N LYS A 134 2.49 -0.82 -18.42
CA LYS A 134 2.76 -2.17 -17.90
C LYS A 134 4.24 -2.55 -17.97
N GLN A 135 4.94 -2.20 -19.06
CA GLN A 135 6.37 -2.45 -19.21
C GLN A 135 7.19 -1.60 -18.23
N ILE A 136 6.85 -0.32 -18.07
CA ILE A 136 7.52 0.57 -17.11
C ILE A 136 7.27 0.08 -15.67
N ALA A 137 6.03 -0.28 -15.32
CA ALA A 137 5.71 -0.87 -14.02
C ALA A 137 6.50 -2.16 -13.75
N LYS A 138 6.75 -2.98 -14.78
CA LYS A 138 7.59 -4.18 -14.68
C LYS A 138 9.08 -3.81 -14.48
N ALA A 139 9.58 -2.79 -15.15
CA ALA A 139 10.96 -2.34 -14.98
C ALA A 139 11.24 -1.84 -13.56
N VAL A 140 10.28 -1.11 -12.95
CA VAL A 140 10.51 -0.48 -11.65
C VAL A 140 10.20 -1.37 -10.44
N ARG A 141 9.27 -2.33 -10.54
CA ARG A 141 8.86 -3.11 -9.37
C ARG A 141 9.88 -4.18 -8.96
N SER A 142 9.99 -4.38 -7.65
CA SER A 142 10.89 -5.36 -7.04
C SER A 142 10.63 -6.80 -7.51
N SER A 143 9.37 -7.19 -7.72
CA SER A 143 9.02 -8.57 -8.09
C SER A 143 9.50 -9.01 -9.48
N SER A 144 10.00 -8.09 -10.31
CA SER A 144 10.62 -8.37 -11.60
C SER A 144 12.11 -7.99 -11.64
N GLY A 145 12.74 -7.80 -10.47
CA GLY A 145 14.16 -7.44 -10.36
C GLY A 145 14.45 -5.95 -10.47
N GLY A 146 13.42 -5.10 -10.41
CA GLY A 146 13.56 -3.64 -10.38
C GLY A 146 13.98 -3.11 -9.01
N LEU A 147 13.49 -1.92 -8.67
CA LEU A 147 13.80 -1.26 -7.41
C LEU A 147 13.23 -2.05 -6.21
N SER A 148 14.10 -2.37 -5.26
CA SER A 148 13.69 -2.96 -3.98
C SER A 148 12.70 -2.03 -3.26
N HIS A 149 11.73 -2.61 -2.57
CA HIS A 149 10.66 -1.88 -1.86
C HIS A 149 9.69 -1.09 -2.74
N VAL A 150 9.62 -1.39 -4.04
CA VAL A 150 8.65 -0.82 -4.97
C VAL A 150 7.72 -1.92 -5.48
N LYS A 151 6.41 -1.74 -5.31
CA LYS A 151 5.37 -2.52 -6.00
C LYS A 151 4.72 -1.61 -7.03
N ALA A 152 4.54 -2.06 -8.27
CA ALA A 152 3.97 -1.25 -9.33
C ALA A 152 3.09 -2.05 -10.29
N ILE A 153 2.03 -1.40 -10.79
CA ILE A 153 1.14 -1.91 -11.83
C ILE A 153 0.87 -0.81 -12.86
N GLY A 154 0.58 -1.21 -14.10
CA GLY A 154 0.15 -0.30 -15.16
C GLY A 154 -1.38 -0.27 -15.23
N LEU A 155 -1.97 0.93 -15.20
CA LEU A 155 -3.41 1.18 -15.26
C LEU A 155 -3.74 2.13 -16.41
N ALA A 156 -4.96 2.02 -16.95
CA ALA A 156 -5.49 2.97 -17.91
C ALA A 156 -6.34 4.03 -17.17
N LEU A 157 -6.18 5.29 -17.53
CA LEU A 157 -7.02 6.40 -17.09
C LEU A 157 -7.88 6.84 -18.28
N GLU A 158 -8.90 6.04 -18.60
CA GLU A 158 -9.68 6.14 -19.84
C GLU A 158 -10.27 7.54 -20.06
N GLU A 159 -10.85 8.13 -19.02
CA GLU A 159 -11.47 9.47 -19.05
C GLU A 159 -10.47 10.58 -19.40
N ARG A 160 -9.20 10.39 -19.04
CA ARG A 160 -8.14 11.37 -19.29
C ARG A 160 -7.35 11.08 -20.56
N GLY A 161 -7.57 9.92 -21.18
CA GLY A 161 -6.75 9.45 -22.30
C GLY A 161 -5.28 9.26 -21.93
N LEU A 162 -5.00 8.93 -20.66
CA LEU A 162 -3.65 8.70 -20.13
C LEU A 162 -3.51 7.25 -19.67
N THR A 163 -2.29 6.87 -19.37
CA THR A 163 -1.98 5.64 -18.62
C THR A 163 -1.16 6.01 -17.39
N GLN A 164 -1.15 5.13 -16.41
CA GLN A 164 -0.56 5.41 -15.11
C GLN A 164 0.31 4.23 -14.67
N VAL A 165 1.50 4.55 -14.17
CA VAL A 165 2.30 3.62 -13.36
C VAL A 165 1.87 3.86 -11.92
N SER A 166 0.97 3.02 -11.41
CA SER A 166 0.51 3.10 -10.03
C SER A 166 1.41 2.29 -9.13
N MET A 167 1.87 2.88 -8.02
CA MET A 167 2.90 2.28 -7.17
C MET A 167 2.62 2.40 -5.68
N ASN A 168 3.12 1.41 -4.96
CA ASN A 168 3.28 1.43 -3.52
C ASN A 168 4.77 1.38 -3.20
N ILE A 169 5.28 2.45 -2.58
CA ILE A 169 6.63 2.51 -2.03
C ILE A 169 6.54 2.01 -0.59
N VAL A 170 6.98 0.78 -0.36
CA VAL A 170 6.76 0.09 0.94
C VAL A 170 7.79 0.46 2.00
N ASP A 171 8.92 1.02 1.58
CA ASP A 171 9.96 1.56 2.46
C ASP A 171 10.69 2.71 1.73
N PHE A 172 10.26 3.94 1.99
CA PHE A 172 10.81 5.13 1.34
C PHE A 172 12.21 5.49 1.84
N GLU A 173 12.59 5.02 3.03
CA GLU A 173 13.93 5.23 3.60
C GLU A 173 14.98 4.37 2.86
N LYS A 174 14.54 3.23 2.32
CA LYS A 174 15.39 2.35 1.49
C LYS A 174 15.33 2.70 0.01
N ASN A 175 14.24 3.30 -0.45
CA ASN A 175 14.08 3.74 -1.82
C ASN A 175 13.36 5.09 -1.92
N ALA A 176 14.14 6.14 -2.10
CA ALA A 176 13.62 7.51 -2.18
C ALA A 176 12.75 7.73 -3.42
N LEU A 177 11.72 8.58 -3.29
CA LEU A 177 10.74 8.84 -4.36
C LEU A 177 11.39 9.38 -5.63
N TYR A 178 12.33 10.32 -5.52
CA TYR A 178 13.03 10.89 -6.67
C TYR A 178 13.65 9.79 -7.55
N ARG A 179 14.23 8.74 -6.95
CA ARG A 179 14.92 7.67 -7.69
C ARG A 179 13.93 6.86 -8.52
N VAL A 180 12.77 6.57 -7.95
CA VAL A 180 11.69 5.86 -8.63
C VAL A 180 11.16 6.71 -9.79
N VAL A 181 10.93 8.00 -9.57
CA VAL A 181 10.47 8.93 -10.60
C VAL A 181 11.48 9.07 -11.74
N GLU A 182 12.77 9.21 -11.43
CA GLU A 182 13.83 9.29 -12.45
C GLU A 182 13.94 8.00 -13.28
N MET A 183 13.81 6.82 -12.66
CA MET A 183 13.77 5.56 -13.40
C MET A 183 12.56 5.50 -14.34
N ILE A 184 11.38 5.95 -13.89
CA ILE A 184 10.19 6.01 -14.75
C ILE A 184 10.39 7.00 -15.89
N ARG A 185 10.98 8.17 -15.65
CA ARG A 185 11.29 9.15 -16.69
C ARG A 185 12.25 8.57 -17.73
N MET A 186 13.27 7.84 -17.28
CA MET A 186 14.22 7.16 -18.16
C MET A 186 13.52 6.11 -19.04
N GLU A 187 12.70 5.24 -18.44
CA GLU A 187 11.97 4.22 -19.17
C GLU A 187 10.91 4.83 -20.11
N ALA A 188 10.18 5.86 -19.68
CA ALA A 188 9.20 6.54 -20.53
C ALA A 188 9.86 7.21 -21.76
N LYS A 189 11.06 7.80 -21.57
CA LYS A 189 11.84 8.39 -22.66
C LYS A 189 12.21 7.37 -23.73
N ARG A 190 12.50 6.11 -23.36
CA ARG A 190 12.75 5.02 -24.32
C ARG A 190 11.55 4.76 -25.25
N TRP A 191 10.34 5.03 -24.79
CA TRP A 191 9.11 4.89 -25.57
C TRP A 191 8.68 6.19 -26.27
N GLY A 192 9.42 7.29 -26.10
CA GLY A 192 9.02 8.60 -26.61
C GLY A 192 7.77 9.17 -25.92
N VAL A 193 7.44 8.68 -24.73
CA VAL A 193 6.24 9.08 -23.97
C VAL A 193 6.62 10.06 -22.87
N PRO A 194 5.92 11.21 -22.73
CA PRO A 194 6.19 12.14 -21.65
C PRO A 194 5.59 11.64 -20.32
N VAL A 195 6.27 11.93 -19.22
CA VAL A 195 5.64 11.93 -17.90
C VAL A 195 4.88 13.25 -17.76
N VAL A 196 3.57 13.17 -17.56
CA VAL A 196 2.68 14.34 -17.49
C VAL A 196 2.71 14.94 -16.09
N GLU A 197 2.54 14.09 -15.08
CA GLU A 197 2.45 14.50 -13.68
C GLU A 197 2.64 13.30 -12.74
N THR A 198 2.73 13.59 -11.44
CA THR A 198 2.81 12.59 -10.38
C THR A 198 1.74 12.87 -9.33
N GLU A 199 1.17 11.82 -8.76
CA GLU A 199 0.08 11.92 -7.79
C GLU A 199 0.43 11.16 -6.50
N VAL A 200 0.22 11.81 -5.35
CA VAL A 200 0.25 11.15 -4.04
C VAL A 200 -1.19 10.85 -3.64
N TYR A 201 -1.48 9.60 -3.32
CA TYR A 201 -2.78 9.21 -2.76
C TYR A 201 -2.69 9.10 -1.24
N GLY A 202 -3.44 9.95 -0.54
CA GLY A 202 -3.48 9.99 0.92
C GLY A 202 -2.35 10.82 1.51
N MET A 203 -1.82 10.37 2.65
CA MET A 203 -0.76 11.06 3.38
C MET A 203 0.63 10.56 2.96
N ILE A 204 1.61 11.43 3.12
CA ILE A 204 3.02 11.15 2.83
C ILE A 204 3.89 11.65 4.00
N PRO A 205 4.92 10.91 4.44
CA PRO A 205 5.86 11.40 5.44
C PRO A 205 6.67 12.58 4.88
N ALA A 206 6.81 13.65 5.65
CA ALA A 206 7.57 14.84 5.23
C ALA A 206 8.99 14.49 4.77
N ALA A 207 9.65 13.56 5.47
CA ALA A 207 10.99 13.06 5.12
C ALA A 207 11.09 12.58 3.67
N ALA A 208 10.07 11.90 3.13
CA ALA A 208 10.10 11.40 1.75
C ALA A 208 10.13 12.53 0.70
N LEU A 209 9.46 13.66 0.98
CA LEU A 209 9.50 14.85 0.13
C LEU A 209 10.79 15.63 0.31
N LEU A 210 11.27 15.76 1.54
CA LEU A 210 12.50 16.49 1.85
C LEU A 210 13.73 15.81 1.25
N ASP A 211 13.83 14.49 1.30
CA ASP A 211 14.90 13.73 0.63
C ASP A 211 14.91 13.98 -0.88
N THR A 212 13.71 14.08 -1.47
CA THR A 212 13.55 14.38 -2.90
C THR A 212 13.98 15.81 -3.22
N ALA A 213 13.56 16.79 -2.41
CA ALA A 213 13.95 18.18 -2.58
C ALA A 213 15.47 18.37 -2.42
N ALA A 214 16.06 17.76 -1.38
CA ALA A 214 17.49 17.81 -1.11
C ALA A 214 18.30 17.23 -2.27
N TYR A 215 17.85 16.13 -2.87
CA TYR A 215 18.48 15.54 -4.06
C TYR A 215 18.49 16.50 -5.26
N TYR A 216 17.33 17.03 -5.66
CA TYR A 216 17.23 17.89 -6.84
C TYR A 216 17.89 19.26 -6.66
N MET A 217 17.94 19.78 -5.43
CA MET A 217 18.61 21.04 -5.10
C MET A 217 20.09 20.87 -4.74
N GLN A 218 20.59 19.63 -4.65
CA GLN A 218 21.96 19.31 -4.25
C GLN A 218 22.34 19.92 -2.88
N LEU A 219 21.42 19.87 -1.91
CA LEU A 219 21.66 20.45 -0.59
C LEU A 219 22.68 19.60 0.20
N ALA A 220 23.89 20.14 0.37
CA ALA A 220 24.95 19.47 1.11
C ALA A 220 24.66 19.48 2.62
N GLY A 221 24.64 18.29 3.24
CA GLY A 221 24.45 18.15 4.69
C GLY A 221 23.06 18.57 5.19
N PHE A 222 22.05 18.58 4.32
CA PHE A 222 20.70 18.98 4.70
C PHE A 222 20.06 17.94 5.61
N GLU A 223 19.61 18.40 6.78
CA GLU A 223 18.89 17.58 7.74
C GLU A 223 17.43 18.07 7.90
N PRO A 224 16.46 17.17 8.13
CA PRO A 224 15.06 17.55 8.33
C PRO A 224 14.83 18.60 9.45
N LYS A 225 15.70 18.65 10.47
CA LYS A 225 15.65 19.63 11.56
C LYS A 225 15.92 21.08 11.11
N GLN A 226 16.41 21.28 9.89
CA GLN A 226 16.58 22.61 9.31
C GLN A 226 15.28 23.15 8.69
N VAL A 227 14.24 22.32 8.58
CA VAL A 227 12.89 22.74 8.20
C VAL A 227 12.18 23.28 9.44
N LEU A 228 11.81 24.55 9.40
CA LEU A 228 11.27 25.29 10.54
C LEU A 228 10.08 24.57 11.19
N GLU A 229 9.11 24.13 10.41
CA GLU A 229 7.90 23.46 10.89
C GLU A 229 8.22 22.13 11.57
N LEU A 230 9.19 21.36 11.06
CA LEU A 230 9.60 20.09 11.66
C LEU A 230 10.39 20.32 12.96
N ALA A 231 11.25 21.34 13.00
CA ALA A 231 11.96 21.73 14.21
C ALA A 231 10.99 22.17 15.33
N LEU A 232 9.96 22.94 14.98
CA LEU A 232 8.92 23.36 15.91
C LEU A 232 8.11 22.16 16.42
N LEU A 233 7.71 21.24 15.54
CA LEU A 233 7.00 20.01 15.94
C LEU A 233 7.83 19.14 16.90
N ASP A 234 9.13 18.97 16.62
CA ASP A 234 10.03 18.23 17.50
C ASP A 234 10.14 18.89 18.88
N HIS A 235 10.24 20.22 18.94
CA HIS A 235 10.28 20.96 20.21
C HIS A 235 8.98 20.79 21.02
N LEU A 236 7.83 20.99 20.38
CA LEU A 236 6.51 20.82 21.01
C LEU A 236 6.30 19.39 21.54
N SER A 237 6.83 18.39 20.84
CA SER A 237 6.73 16.99 21.27
C SER A 237 7.59 16.66 22.50
N LYS A 238 8.67 17.42 22.75
CA LYS A 238 9.55 17.24 23.92
C LYS A 238 9.00 17.90 25.18
N ASP A 239 8.27 18.99 25.05
CA ASP A 239 7.69 19.69 26.18
C ASP A 239 6.49 18.94 26.81
N HIS A 240 5.90 17.98 26.09
CA HIS A 240 4.74 17.20 26.54
C HIS A 240 5.00 15.69 26.35
N PRO A 241 5.88 15.08 27.17
CA PRO A 241 6.09 13.64 27.11
C PRO A 241 4.79 12.92 27.51
N SER A 242 4.21 12.19 26.56
CA SER A 242 3.06 11.30 26.73
C SER A 242 3.39 10.11 27.63
#